data_AF-A0A6B3PD09-F1
#
_entry.id   AF-A0A6B3PD09-F1
#
_cell.length_a   1.000
_cell.length_b   1.000
_cell.length_c   1.000
_cell.angle_alpha   90.00
_cell.angle_beta   90.00
_cell.angle_gamma   90.00
#
_symmetry.space_group_name_H-M   'P 1'
#
loop_
_entity.id
_entity.type
_entity.pdbx_description
1 polymer ?
#
loop_
_entity_poly.entity_id
_entity_poly.type
_entity_poly.pdbx_seq_one_letter_code
_entity_poly.pdbx_strand_id
1 'polypeptide(L)'
;MMRVREILQEYEKGRRDFQGVSLRGLSFKGKDLSGADFSGADIRGTNFRGANLSGAKFQGARAGLQKRWVVVLLVVACALVVISAFVILFSLLFLSLIYNSDNPEQQNTALVALALLIIFWATIIHHEIPRVHPIVAFTFGFVISQDGFVVSVFVAALARAIFLAFTGVLEVAGDFGVAGVLGVAGVITFAGATLAAGFFDQTFALTFAFALTGLQIMLSVHIAYEAIKRDEKYPLTRGMAIAFAAIGGTSFTNANLTDADFTNATLKSTDFRGADITRTCWKDTIKLDCILTWETYLKNSKLRELVRTGQGKNQNFNRSNYLKGINLQGANLTNASFIEANLNSANLQDADLSRAKLVGTFLDRTDLTGATLTGAFIEDWRITRRTKLDRIKCDYVYMRLPPEKRPEFLKLTPQESLNDNPRRQPADWEKNFEEGEFVDFITPMVEILNIYHNQAVDPQLHIHFRNYRKTTQRQN
;
A
#
# COMPACT_ATOMS: atom_id res chain seq x y z
N MET A 1 15.39 -23.79 -16.27
CA MET A 1 15.04 -22.41 -15.87
C MET A 1 15.44 -21.50 -17.02
N MET A 2 14.48 -20.81 -17.65
CA MET A 2 14.80 -19.93 -18.77
C MET A 2 15.56 -18.69 -18.28
N ARG A 3 16.51 -18.21 -19.07
CA ARG A 3 17.22 -16.95 -18.80
C ARG A 3 16.41 -15.76 -19.32
N VAL A 4 16.68 -14.56 -18.79
CA VAL A 4 16.06 -13.30 -19.27
C VAL A 4 16.15 -13.16 -20.79
N ARG A 5 17.33 -13.45 -21.36
CA ARG A 5 17.56 -13.31 -22.81
C ARG A 5 16.67 -14.24 -23.63
N GLU A 6 16.48 -15.48 -23.20
CA GLU A 6 15.64 -16.45 -23.90
C GLU A 6 14.18 -15.99 -23.91
N ILE A 7 13.67 -15.52 -22.76
CA ILE A 7 12.29 -15.01 -22.66
C ILE A 7 12.09 -13.80 -23.56
N LEU A 8 13.03 -12.85 -23.56
CA LEU A 8 12.94 -11.66 -24.40
C LEU A 8 13.04 -12.00 -25.88
N GLN A 9 13.93 -12.92 -26.27
CA GLN A 9 14.04 -13.38 -27.66
C GLN A 9 12.76 -14.06 -28.14
N GLU A 10 12.17 -14.93 -27.32
CA GLU A 10 10.90 -15.57 -27.66
C GLU A 10 9.76 -14.54 -27.73
N TYR A 11 9.75 -13.55 -26.84
CA TYR A 11 8.79 -12.44 -26.88
C TYR A 11 8.93 -11.61 -28.17
N GLU A 12 10.17 -11.29 -28.57
CA GLU A 12 10.48 -10.60 -29.82
C GLU A 12 10.03 -11.40 -31.06
N LYS A 13 10.12 -12.73 -31.02
CA LYS A 13 9.58 -13.63 -32.06
C LYS A 13 8.04 -13.70 -32.07
N GLY A 14 7.36 -12.97 -31.19
CA GLY A 14 5.89 -12.92 -31.12
C GLY A 14 5.27 -13.89 -30.11
N ARG A 15 6.07 -14.71 -29.41
CA ARG A 15 5.54 -15.57 -28.35
C ARG A 15 5.01 -14.70 -27.20
N ARG A 16 3.82 -15.03 -26.70
CA ARG A 16 3.24 -14.40 -25.50
C ARG A 16 3.01 -15.38 -24.36
N ASP A 17 2.99 -16.67 -24.64
CA ASP A 17 2.77 -17.72 -23.65
C ASP A 17 4.05 -18.04 -22.85
N PHE A 18 4.05 -17.62 -21.58
CA PHE A 18 5.07 -17.92 -20.57
C PHE A 18 4.43 -18.52 -19.30
N GLN A 19 3.34 -19.28 -19.46
CA GLN A 19 2.63 -19.88 -18.33
C GLN A 19 3.52 -20.85 -17.54
N GLY A 20 3.39 -20.83 -16.21
CA GLY A 20 4.12 -21.71 -15.30
C GLY A 20 5.65 -21.49 -15.23
N VAL A 21 6.20 -20.57 -16.00
CA VAL A 21 7.64 -20.31 -16.05
C VAL A 21 8.13 -19.75 -14.71
N SER A 22 9.33 -20.16 -14.29
CA SER A 22 9.98 -19.55 -13.14
C SER A 22 10.77 -18.32 -13.57
N LEU A 23 10.32 -17.14 -13.15
CA LEU A 23 10.97 -15.84 -13.38
C LEU A 23 11.76 -15.34 -12.16
N ARG A 24 11.95 -16.20 -11.16
CA ARG A 24 12.46 -15.81 -9.85
C ARG A 24 13.77 -15.03 -9.95
N GLY A 25 13.73 -13.76 -9.53
CA GLY A 25 14.94 -12.93 -9.43
C GLY A 25 15.43 -12.38 -10.76
N LEU A 26 14.71 -12.68 -11.83
CA LEU A 26 15.01 -12.13 -13.13
C LEU A 26 14.62 -10.64 -13.16
N SER A 27 15.29 -9.88 -14.02
CA SER A 27 15.02 -8.46 -14.19
C SER A 27 14.51 -8.18 -15.59
N PHE A 28 13.30 -7.64 -15.65
CA PHE A 28 12.63 -7.14 -16.84
C PHE A 28 12.39 -5.62 -16.74
N LYS A 29 13.24 -4.93 -15.96
CA LYS A 29 13.15 -3.48 -15.75
C LYS A 29 13.09 -2.75 -17.08
N GLY A 30 12.06 -1.92 -17.26
CA GLY A 30 11.86 -1.10 -18.46
C GLY A 30 11.59 -1.87 -19.75
N LYS A 31 11.27 -3.17 -19.68
CA LYS A 31 10.97 -3.98 -20.86
C LYS A 31 9.50 -3.92 -21.21
N ASP A 32 9.20 -4.04 -22.49
CA ASP A 32 7.83 -4.23 -22.98
C ASP A 32 7.52 -5.72 -23.02
N LEU A 33 6.51 -6.10 -22.24
CA LEU A 33 5.97 -7.43 -22.08
C LEU A 33 4.44 -7.37 -22.11
N SER A 34 3.89 -6.38 -22.84
CA SER A 34 2.46 -6.20 -23.00
C SER A 34 1.77 -7.43 -23.62
N GLY A 35 0.63 -7.80 -23.05
CA GLY A 35 -0.13 -8.99 -23.43
C GLY A 35 0.56 -10.33 -23.16
N ALA A 36 1.73 -10.35 -22.49
CA ALA A 36 2.37 -11.61 -22.11
C ALA A 36 1.52 -12.37 -21.07
N ASP A 37 1.49 -13.68 -21.20
CA ASP A 37 0.78 -14.59 -20.31
C ASP A 37 1.78 -15.24 -19.34
N PHE A 38 1.79 -14.76 -18.11
CA PHE A 38 2.55 -15.29 -16.97
C PHE A 38 1.65 -16.07 -15.99
N SER A 39 0.53 -16.63 -16.46
CA SER A 39 -0.38 -17.37 -15.60
C SER A 39 0.33 -18.57 -14.95
N GLY A 40 0.16 -18.75 -13.65
CA GLY A 40 0.83 -19.79 -12.85
C GLY A 40 2.36 -19.60 -12.68
N ALA A 41 2.95 -18.54 -13.21
CA ALA A 41 4.39 -18.30 -13.14
C ALA A 41 4.86 -18.05 -11.69
N ASP A 42 6.09 -18.48 -11.39
CA ASP A 42 6.77 -18.13 -10.13
C ASP A 42 7.60 -16.86 -10.34
N ILE A 43 7.05 -15.72 -9.93
CA ILE A 43 7.64 -14.40 -10.16
C ILE A 43 8.32 -13.83 -8.91
N ARG A 44 8.62 -14.66 -7.89
CA ARG A 44 9.24 -14.19 -6.63
C ARG A 44 10.60 -13.52 -6.84
N GLY A 45 10.72 -12.27 -6.39
CA GLY A 45 11.90 -11.44 -6.54
C GLY A 45 12.12 -10.89 -7.95
N THR A 46 11.15 -11.04 -8.85
CA THR A 46 11.27 -10.51 -10.22
C THR A 46 11.16 -9.00 -10.21
N ASN A 47 12.00 -8.34 -11.00
CA ASN A 47 12.01 -6.88 -11.12
C ASN A 47 11.34 -6.46 -12.43
N PHE A 48 10.10 -6.01 -12.36
CA PHE A 48 9.32 -5.40 -13.45
C PHE A 48 9.29 -3.88 -13.36
N ARG A 49 10.23 -3.24 -12.65
CA ARG A 49 10.20 -1.80 -12.45
C ARG A 49 10.19 -1.05 -13.79
N GLY A 50 9.21 -0.19 -14.00
CA GLY A 50 9.05 0.58 -15.23
C GLY A 50 8.73 -0.25 -16.48
N ALA A 51 8.43 -1.54 -16.34
CA ALA A 51 8.07 -2.38 -17.48
C ALA A 51 6.68 -2.02 -18.01
N ASN A 52 6.47 -2.21 -19.31
CA ASN A 52 5.13 -2.18 -19.88
C ASN A 52 4.54 -3.59 -19.82
N LEU A 53 3.49 -3.77 -19.01
CA LEU A 53 2.79 -5.02 -18.75
C LEU A 53 1.30 -4.85 -19.03
N SER A 54 0.93 -3.91 -19.91
CA SER A 54 -0.47 -3.69 -20.25
C SER A 54 -1.10 -4.95 -20.83
N GLY A 55 -2.26 -5.34 -20.34
CA GLY A 55 -2.96 -6.56 -20.75
C GLY A 55 -2.26 -7.87 -20.38
N ALA A 56 -1.17 -7.83 -19.60
CA ALA A 56 -0.46 -9.04 -19.20
C ALA A 56 -1.28 -9.88 -18.21
N LYS A 57 -1.18 -11.21 -18.30
CA LYS A 57 -1.91 -12.13 -17.42
C LYS A 57 -0.97 -12.67 -16.35
N PHE A 58 -1.37 -12.56 -15.09
CA PHE A 58 -0.69 -13.09 -13.91
C PHE A 58 -1.60 -14.05 -13.13
N GLN A 59 -2.54 -14.70 -13.82
CA GLN A 59 -3.56 -15.51 -13.16
C GLN A 59 -2.91 -16.65 -12.38
N GLY A 60 -3.15 -16.76 -11.08
CA GLY A 60 -2.51 -17.78 -10.23
C GLY A 60 -0.99 -17.64 -10.07
N ALA A 61 -0.38 -16.55 -10.54
CA ALA A 61 1.05 -16.32 -10.40
C ALA A 61 1.46 -16.12 -8.94
N ARG A 62 2.69 -16.51 -8.60
CA ARG A 62 3.22 -16.44 -7.23
C ARG A 62 4.27 -15.34 -7.14
N ALA A 63 3.89 -14.19 -6.59
CA ALA A 63 4.78 -13.08 -6.29
C ALA A 63 5.31 -13.12 -4.85
N GLY A 64 6.32 -12.29 -4.60
CA GLY A 64 6.91 -12.05 -3.29
C GLY A 64 8.39 -12.35 -3.18
N LEU A 65 8.81 -12.78 -2.00
CA LEU A 65 10.22 -12.95 -1.64
C LEU A 65 10.78 -14.30 -2.06
N GLN A 66 12.06 -14.31 -2.38
CA GLN A 66 12.84 -15.54 -2.47
C GLN A 66 13.25 -16.01 -1.08
N LYS A 67 13.44 -17.33 -0.92
CA LYS A 67 13.88 -17.94 0.35
C LYS A 67 15.13 -17.24 0.92
N ARG A 68 16.13 -16.92 0.10
CA ARG A 68 17.35 -16.21 0.53
C ARG A 68 17.07 -14.84 1.16
N TRP A 69 16.15 -14.07 0.59
CA TRP A 69 15.78 -12.76 1.14
C TRP A 69 15.01 -12.87 2.45
N VAL A 70 14.20 -13.93 2.62
CA VAL A 70 13.57 -14.22 3.91
C VAL A 70 14.64 -14.47 4.99
N VAL A 71 15.68 -15.25 4.67
CA VAL A 71 16.80 -15.48 5.60
C VAL A 71 17.54 -14.18 5.90
N VAL A 72 17.88 -13.38 4.89
CA VAL A 72 18.55 -12.08 5.08
C VAL A 72 17.72 -11.16 5.98
N LEU A 73 16.41 -11.04 5.74
CA LEU A 73 15.53 -10.23 6.57
C LEU A 73 15.45 -10.73 8.01
N LEU A 74 15.45 -12.05 8.22
CA LEU A 74 15.50 -12.63 9.56
C LEU A 74 16.82 -12.32 10.27
N VAL A 75 17.95 -12.44 9.57
CA VAL A 75 19.28 -12.09 10.11
C VAL A 75 19.34 -10.60 10.47
N VAL A 76 18.85 -9.72 9.59
CA VAL A 76 18.77 -8.27 9.85
C VAL A 76 17.87 -7.98 11.05
N ALA A 77 16.72 -8.65 11.16
CA ALA A 77 15.83 -8.49 12.31
C ALA A 77 16.50 -8.93 13.62
N CYS A 78 17.21 -10.07 13.62
CA CYS A 78 17.99 -10.51 14.77
C CYS A 78 19.10 -9.50 15.13
N ALA A 79 19.83 -8.98 14.14
CA ALA A 79 20.85 -7.97 14.36
C ALA A 79 20.27 -6.68 14.98
N LEU A 80 19.10 -6.22 14.51
CA LEU A 80 18.40 -5.06 15.06
C LEU A 80 17.97 -5.28 16.52
N VAL A 81 17.53 -6.49 16.87
CA VAL A 81 17.20 -6.83 18.28
C VAL A 81 18.46 -6.78 19.14
N VAL A 82 19.59 -7.33 18.67
CA VAL A 82 20.87 -7.29 19.40
C VAL A 82 21.34 -5.86 19.58
N ILE A 83 21.29 -5.04 18.53
CA ILE A 83 21.64 -3.61 18.58
C ILE A 83 20.73 -2.90 19.59
N SER A 84 19.43 -3.12 19.55
CA SER A 84 18.48 -2.51 20.50
C SER A 84 18.77 -2.89 21.95
N ALA A 85 19.07 -4.17 22.22
CA ALA A 85 19.43 -4.62 23.56
C ALA A 85 20.73 -3.99 24.06
N PHE A 86 21.71 -3.84 23.16
CA PHE A 86 22.98 -3.18 23.45
C PHE A 86 22.78 -1.70 23.80
N VAL A 87 21.96 -0.97 23.02
CA VAL A 87 21.64 0.44 23.32
C VAL A 87 21.03 0.59 24.71
N ILE A 88 20.05 -0.25 25.06
CA ILE A 88 19.38 -0.21 26.37
C ILE A 88 20.37 -0.47 27.49
N LEU A 89 21.19 -1.53 27.38
CA LEU A 89 22.18 -1.90 28.39
C LEU A 89 23.13 -0.73 28.68
N PHE A 90 23.64 -0.08 27.64
CA PHE A 90 24.59 1.02 27.79
C PHE A 90 23.92 2.29 28.33
N SER A 91 22.70 2.61 27.88
CA SER A 91 21.94 3.72 28.45
C SER A 91 21.72 3.54 29.96
N LEU A 92 21.37 2.34 30.41
CA LEU A 92 21.19 2.03 31.83
C LEU A 92 22.50 2.10 32.62
N LEU A 93 23.61 1.64 32.04
CA LEU A 93 24.93 1.75 32.67
C LEU A 93 25.32 3.21 32.92
N PHE A 94 25.16 4.09 31.92
CA PHE A 94 25.45 5.52 32.07
C PHE A 94 24.52 6.18 33.08
N LEU A 95 23.22 5.87 33.06
CA LEU A 95 22.27 6.36 34.07
C LEU A 95 22.65 5.94 35.49
N SER A 96 23.09 4.69 35.68
CA SER A 96 23.57 4.21 36.98
C SER A 96 24.80 4.99 37.44
N LEU A 97 25.76 5.26 36.55
CA LEU A 97 26.96 6.05 36.89
C LEU A 97 26.61 7.50 37.23
N ILE A 98 25.60 8.09 36.60
CA ILE A 98 25.14 9.44 36.91
C ILE A 98 24.50 9.50 38.31
N TYR A 99 23.69 8.49 38.68
CA TYR A 99 22.91 8.53 39.92
C TYR A 99 23.64 7.99 41.15
N ASN A 100 24.48 6.95 40.97
CA ASN A 100 25.10 6.23 42.08
C ASN A 100 26.56 6.61 42.33
N SER A 101 27.20 7.39 41.46
CA SER A 101 28.58 7.82 41.67
C SER A 101 28.62 9.01 42.62
N ASP A 102 29.36 8.90 43.72
CA ASP A 102 29.66 10.06 44.60
C ASP A 102 30.74 10.99 44.01
N ASN A 103 31.44 10.54 42.96
CA ASN A 103 32.47 11.34 42.28
C ASN A 103 31.84 12.22 41.18
N PRO A 104 31.91 13.56 41.28
CA PRO A 104 31.33 14.49 40.30
C PRO A 104 32.00 14.40 38.91
N GLU A 105 33.28 14.03 38.82
CA GLU A 105 33.96 13.86 37.52
C GLU A 105 33.39 12.66 36.75
N GLN A 106 33.09 11.58 37.47
CA GLN A 106 32.53 10.36 36.88
C GLN A 106 31.06 10.57 36.46
N GLN A 107 30.29 11.36 37.22
CA GLN A 107 28.95 11.81 36.82
C GLN A 107 28.99 12.65 35.54
N ASN A 108 29.87 13.65 35.47
CA ASN A 108 30.02 14.50 34.29
C ASN A 108 30.46 13.71 33.05
N THR A 109 31.38 12.75 33.22
CA THR A 109 31.83 11.86 32.13
C THR A 109 30.69 11.00 31.61
N ALA A 110 29.86 10.43 32.49
CA ALA A 110 28.71 9.63 32.09
C ALA A 110 27.62 10.46 31.40
N LEU A 111 27.39 11.71 31.83
CA LEU A 111 26.50 12.67 31.16
C LEU A 111 26.96 12.99 29.74
N VAL A 112 28.25 13.29 29.55
CA VAL A 112 28.83 13.56 28.22
C VAL A 112 28.72 12.32 27.33
N ALA A 113 29.03 11.13 27.86
CA ALA A 113 28.92 9.88 27.10
C ALA A 113 27.48 9.56 26.68
N LEU A 114 26.49 9.78 27.56
CA LEU A 114 25.08 9.60 27.24
C LEU A 114 24.60 10.60 26.18
N ALA A 115 25.03 11.87 26.28
CA ALA A 115 24.73 12.88 25.28
C ALA A 115 25.32 12.52 23.91
N LEU A 116 26.57 12.06 23.86
CA LEU A 116 27.20 11.59 22.63
C LEU A 116 26.50 10.36 22.04
N LEU A 117 26.03 9.43 22.89
CA LEU A 117 25.24 8.27 22.45
C LEU A 117 23.91 8.70 21.81
N ILE A 118 23.21 9.66 22.43
CA ILE A 118 21.95 10.21 21.88
C ILE A 118 22.21 10.90 20.55
N ILE A 119 23.26 11.72 20.45
CA ILE A 119 23.64 12.42 19.20
C ILE A 119 24.02 11.39 18.12
N PHE A 120 24.74 10.33 18.47
CA PHE A 120 25.09 9.24 17.57
C PHE A 120 23.84 8.56 16.99
N TRP A 121 22.85 8.23 17.83
CA TRP A 121 21.60 7.66 17.35
C TRP A 121 20.75 8.64 16.54
N ALA A 122 20.69 9.91 16.95
CA ALA A 122 19.99 10.95 16.21
C ALA A 122 20.60 11.15 14.81
N THR A 123 21.92 11.11 14.68
CA THR A 123 22.62 11.22 13.38
C THR A 123 22.39 9.98 12.51
N ILE A 124 22.42 8.76 13.06
CA ILE A 124 22.06 7.53 12.33
C ILE A 124 20.62 7.57 11.81
N ILE A 125 19.67 8.09 12.60
CA ILE A 125 18.27 8.16 12.22
C ILE A 125 18.04 9.24 11.15
N HIS A 126 18.75 10.36 11.22
CA HIS A 126 18.57 11.49 10.30
C HIS A 126 19.36 11.39 8.99
N HIS A 127 20.50 10.67 8.96
CA HIS A 127 21.26 10.49 7.73
C HIS A 127 20.93 9.16 7.04
N GLU A 128 20.61 9.24 5.74
CA GLU A 128 20.65 8.05 4.88
C GLU A 128 22.05 7.41 4.99
N ILE A 129 22.06 6.12 5.29
CA ILE A 129 23.19 5.30 5.76
C ILE A 129 24.51 5.37 4.93
N PRO A 130 24.59 5.78 3.64
CA PRO A 130 25.87 5.68 2.93
C PRO A 130 26.97 6.69 3.32
N ARG A 131 26.69 7.75 4.10
CA ARG A 131 27.65 8.86 4.30
C ARG A 131 28.29 8.96 5.68
N VAL A 132 27.95 8.06 6.61
CA VAL A 132 28.45 8.12 8.00
C VAL A 132 29.93 7.68 8.13
N HIS A 133 30.53 7.18 7.04
CA HIS A 133 31.78 6.41 7.08
C HIS A 133 33.10 7.17 7.42
N PRO A 134 33.23 8.51 7.42
CA PRO A 134 34.45 9.15 7.93
C PRO A 134 34.29 10.00 9.21
N ILE A 135 33.09 10.52 9.51
CA ILE A 135 32.93 11.47 10.65
C ILE A 135 32.93 10.72 11.99
N VAL A 136 32.35 9.52 12.04
CA VAL A 136 32.28 8.70 13.26
C VAL A 136 33.62 8.06 13.61
N ALA A 137 34.45 7.73 12.62
CA ALA A 137 35.80 7.22 12.88
C ALA A 137 36.72 8.29 13.49
N PHE A 138 36.45 9.58 13.21
CA PHE A 138 37.30 10.67 13.64
C PHE A 138 36.95 11.21 15.04
N THR A 139 35.68 11.16 15.46
CA THR A 139 35.27 11.62 16.80
C THR A 139 35.51 10.59 17.91
N PHE A 140 35.70 9.31 17.57
CA PHE A 140 35.98 8.25 18.56
C PHE A 140 37.46 8.13 18.95
N GLY A 141 38.38 8.76 18.21
CA GLY A 141 39.82 8.73 18.52
C GLY A 141 40.27 9.72 19.61
N PHE A 142 39.40 10.61 20.08
CA PHE A 142 39.78 11.75 20.92
C PHE A 142 39.14 11.71 22.32
N VAL A 143 39.23 10.58 23.01
CA VAL A 143 39.21 10.56 24.49
C VAL A 143 40.43 9.74 24.94
N ILE A 144 41.61 10.27 24.64
CA ILE A 144 42.86 9.82 25.23
C ILE A 144 43.37 10.97 26.08
N SER A 145 42.94 11.01 27.34
CA SER A 145 43.71 11.69 28.37
C SER A 145 43.41 11.06 29.72
N GLN A 146 44.38 10.23 30.13
CA GLN A 146 44.90 9.98 31.49
C GLN A 146 43.85 9.76 32.60
N ASP A 147 43.95 8.58 33.21
CA ASP A 147 43.20 8.08 34.38
C ASP A 147 41.75 7.65 34.14
N GLY A 148 41.58 6.53 33.40
CA GLY A 148 40.28 5.87 33.26
C GLY A 148 40.33 4.63 32.37
N PHE A 149 40.89 3.53 32.89
CA PHE A 149 41.08 2.24 32.19
C PHE A 149 39.80 1.64 31.58
N VAL A 150 38.61 2.11 31.95
CA VAL A 150 37.32 1.56 31.51
C VAL A 150 36.86 2.13 30.15
N VAL A 151 37.27 3.34 29.77
CA VAL A 151 36.74 4.05 28.57
C VAL A 151 37.49 3.69 27.29
N SER A 152 38.80 3.38 27.36
CA SER A 152 39.63 3.10 26.17
C SER A 152 39.39 1.71 25.58
N VAL A 153 39.13 0.71 26.42
CA VAL A 153 38.71 -0.65 26.00
C VAL A 153 37.30 -0.61 25.38
N PHE A 154 36.46 0.32 25.84
CA PHE A 154 35.06 0.51 25.47
C PHE A 154 34.88 0.96 24.01
N VAL A 155 35.69 1.92 23.57
CA VAL A 155 35.65 2.45 22.20
C VAL A 155 36.10 1.41 21.18
N ALA A 156 37.15 0.66 21.50
CA ALA A 156 37.68 -0.39 20.63
C ALA A 156 36.72 -1.58 20.51
N ALA A 157 36.01 -1.95 21.59
CA ALA A 157 35.01 -3.00 21.58
C ALA A 157 33.75 -2.61 20.79
N LEU A 158 33.28 -1.36 20.91
CA LEU A 158 32.16 -0.83 20.15
C LEU A 158 32.49 -0.74 18.64
N ALA A 159 33.67 -0.21 18.30
CA ALA A 159 34.14 -0.15 16.92
C ALA A 159 34.30 -1.56 16.31
N ARG A 160 34.82 -2.54 17.07
CA ARG A 160 34.93 -3.94 16.62
C ARG A 160 33.58 -4.64 16.50
N ALA A 161 32.64 -4.44 17.44
CA ALA A 161 31.32 -5.06 17.39
C ALA A 161 30.49 -4.53 16.21
N ILE A 162 30.56 -3.22 15.94
CA ILE A 162 29.94 -2.60 14.76
C ILE A 162 30.64 -3.10 13.47
N PHE A 163 31.98 -3.13 13.45
CA PHE A 163 32.74 -3.63 12.30
C PHE A 163 32.43 -5.10 12.01
N LEU A 164 32.36 -5.98 13.01
CA LEU A 164 32.02 -7.40 12.84
C LEU A 164 30.55 -7.61 12.46
N ALA A 165 29.62 -6.80 12.97
CA ALA A 165 28.21 -6.84 12.58
C ALA A 165 27.99 -6.40 11.12
N PHE A 166 28.83 -5.52 10.58
CA PHE A 166 28.77 -5.06 9.19
C PHE A 166 29.62 -5.90 8.22
N THR A 167 30.79 -6.41 8.64
CA THR A 167 31.69 -7.21 7.78
C THR A 167 31.38 -8.71 7.80
N GLY A 168 30.74 -9.24 8.85
CA GLY A 168 30.29 -10.63 8.93
C GLY A 168 29.17 -11.02 7.97
N VAL A 169 28.66 -10.07 7.16
CA VAL A 169 27.65 -10.34 6.11
C VAL A 169 28.29 -10.87 4.82
N LEU A 170 29.62 -10.84 4.68
CA LEU A 170 30.31 -11.21 3.42
C LEU A 170 31.10 -12.53 3.42
N GLU A 171 31.19 -13.26 4.54
CA GLU A 171 31.77 -14.61 4.55
C GLU A 171 30.80 -15.62 5.15
N VAL A 172 29.71 -15.91 4.42
CA VAL A 172 29.02 -17.20 4.58
C VAL A 172 28.97 -17.88 3.21
N ALA A 173 30.14 -18.35 2.80
CA ALA A 173 30.30 -19.40 1.81
C ALA A 173 31.11 -20.52 2.47
N GLY A 174 30.42 -21.55 2.95
CA GLY A 174 31.07 -22.72 3.56
C GLY A 174 30.19 -23.37 4.61
N ASP A 175 29.52 -24.45 4.21
CA ASP A 175 28.82 -25.47 5.00
C ASP A 175 28.83 -25.31 6.53
N PHE A 176 27.69 -24.96 7.13
CA PHE A 176 27.32 -25.51 8.44
C PHE A 176 25.79 -25.58 8.59
N GLY A 177 25.35 -26.74 9.08
CA GLY A 177 23.96 -27.13 9.22
C GLY A 177 23.16 -26.32 10.23
N VAL A 178 21.87 -26.62 10.23
CA VAL A 178 20.73 -25.96 10.92
C VAL A 178 20.82 -25.91 12.46
N ALA A 179 21.99 -26.13 13.08
CA ALA A 179 22.20 -26.04 14.52
C ALA A 179 22.78 -24.69 15.01
N GLY A 180 23.24 -23.79 14.12
CA GLY A 180 23.97 -22.57 14.51
C GLY A 180 23.12 -21.36 14.96
N VAL A 181 21.80 -21.35 14.70
CA VAL A 181 20.97 -20.14 14.92
C VAL A 181 20.47 -19.99 16.36
N LEU A 182 20.53 -21.05 17.17
CA LEU A 182 20.14 -21.00 18.59
C LEU A 182 21.30 -20.70 19.57
N GLY A 183 22.55 -20.67 19.09
CA GLY A 183 23.72 -20.44 19.93
C GLY A 183 24.08 -18.96 20.16
N VAL A 184 23.62 -18.04 19.31
CA VAL A 184 24.08 -16.64 19.34
C VAL A 184 23.34 -15.79 20.39
N ALA A 185 22.16 -16.22 20.83
CA ALA A 185 21.45 -15.57 21.95
C ALA A 185 22.06 -15.92 23.33
N GLY A 186 22.81 -17.02 23.44
CA GLY A 186 23.37 -17.51 24.70
C GLY A 186 24.79 -17.03 25.03
N VAL A 187 25.54 -16.52 24.04
CA VAL A 187 26.96 -16.14 24.25
C VAL A 187 27.13 -14.65 24.56
N ILE A 188 26.23 -13.79 24.05
CA ILE A 188 26.32 -12.33 24.29
C ILE A 188 25.81 -11.96 25.70
N THR A 189 24.96 -12.78 26.29
CA THR A 189 24.52 -12.65 27.70
C THR A 189 25.60 -13.01 28.72
N PHE A 190 26.67 -13.70 28.33
CA PHE A 190 27.71 -14.11 29.27
C PHE A 190 28.83 -13.08 29.44
N ALA A 191 29.13 -12.26 28.42
CA ALA A 191 30.19 -11.25 28.51
C ALA A 191 29.77 -9.94 29.19
N GLY A 192 28.47 -9.60 29.15
CA GLY A 192 27.94 -8.40 29.81
C GLY A 192 27.61 -8.58 31.30
N ALA A 193 27.32 -9.81 31.72
CA ALA A 193 26.96 -10.10 33.11
C ALA A 193 28.16 -10.05 34.07
N THR A 194 29.37 -10.33 33.59
CA THR A 194 30.59 -10.33 34.41
C THR A 194 31.18 -8.94 34.69
N LEU A 195 30.77 -7.89 33.95
CA LEU A 195 31.25 -6.52 34.19
C LEU A 195 30.28 -5.67 35.03
N ALA A 196 29.06 -6.13 35.25
CA ALA A 196 28.08 -5.51 36.15
C ALA A 196 28.12 -6.06 37.59
N ALA A 197 28.96 -7.07 37.85
CA ALA A 197 29.02 -7.77 39.14
C ALA A 197 29.71 -6.98 40.27
N GLY A 198 30.29 -5.80 39.98
CA GLY A 198 31.03 -4.99 40.95
C GLY A 198 30.23 -3.87 41.64
N PHE A 199 28.99 -3.59 41.24
CA PHE A 199 28.29 -2.35 41.66
C PHE A 199 26.86 -2.52 42.18
N PHE A 200 26.32 -3.74 42.28
CA PHE A 200 24.99 -3.98 42.86
C PHE A 200 24.96 -5.27 43.69
N ASP A 201 24.20 -5.24 44.79
CA ASP A 201 23.77 -6.43 45.51
C ASP A 201 23.10 -7.41 44.51
N GLN A 202 23.69 -8.60 44.36
CA GLN A 202 23.74 -9.38 43.11
C GLN A 202 22.40 -9.96 42.61
N THR A 203 21.28 -9.76 43.30
CA THR A 203 20.06 -10.55 43.07
C THR A 203 18.86 -9.75 42.54
N PHE A 204 18.87 -8.42 42.69
CA PHE A 204 17.67 -7.59 42.43
C PHE A 204 17.70 -6.81 41.10
N ALA A 205 18.88 -6.42 40.61
CA ALA A 205 19.02 -5.60 39.39
C ALA A 205 18.98 -6.43 38.09
N LEU A 206 19.61 -7.61 38.05
CA LEU A 206 19.60 -8.48 36.87
C LEU A 206 18.22 -9.08 36.57
N THR A 207 17.46 -9.45 37.61
CA THR A 207 16.12 -10.04 37.47
C THR A 207 15.10 -9.04 36.92
N PHE A 208 15.14 -7.78 37.34
CA PHE A 208 14.31 -6.71 36.77
C PHE A 208 14.69 -6.35 35.33
N ALA A 209 15.99 -6.32 34.99
CA ALA A 209 16.45 -6.00 33.64
C ALA A 209 16.04 -7.07 32.60
N PHE A 210 16.16 -8.36 32.94
CA PHE A 210 15.68 -9.45 32.08
C PHE A 210 14.15 -9.48 31.97
N ALA A 211 13.43 -9.18 33.06
CA ALA A 211 11.98 -9.08 33.04
C ALA A 211 11.49 -7.91 32.16
N LEU A 212 12.09 -6.72 32.28
CA LEU A 212 11.75 -5.53 31.48
C LEU A 212 12.07 -5.71 29.98
N THR A 213 13.21 -6.33 29.64
CA THR A 213 13.56 -6.63 28.24
C THR A 213 12.64 -7.69 27.63
N GLY A 214 12.30 -8.74 28.38
CA GLY A 214 11.31 -9.73 27.96
C GLY A 214 9.92 -9.11 27.72
N LEU A 215 9.48 -8.23 28.62
CA LEU A 215 8.20 -7.51 28.51
C LEU A 215 8.18 -6.57 27.30
N GLN A 216 9.31 -5.90 27.01
CA GLN A 216 9.44 -5.02 25.85
C GLN A 216 9.47 -5.79 24.53
N ILE A 217 10.14 -6.94 24.47
CA ILE A 217 10.11 -7.84 23.29
C ILE A 217 8.69 -8.37 23.08
N MET A 218 8.02 -8.81 24.14
CA MET A 218 6.62 -9.24 24.07
C MET A 218 5.71 -8.09 23.61
N LEU A 219 5.92 -6.87 24.11
CA LEU A 219 5.15 -5.70 23.72
C LEU A 219 5.41 -5.32 22.26
N SER A 220 6.65 -5.36 21.78
CA SER A 220 6.99 -5.05 20.39
C SER A 220 6.53 -6.13 19.41
N VAL A 221 6.59 -7.41 19.77
CA VAL A 221 5.95 -8.51 19.02
C VAL A 221 4.43 -8.36 19.01
N HIS A 222 3.83 -7.99 20.13
CA HIS A 222 2.39 -7.75 20.22
C HIS A 222 1.96 -6.56 19.36
N ILE A 223 2.69 -5.45 19.40
CA ILE A 223 2.46 -4.27 18.54
C ILE A 223 2.64 -4.65 17.06
N ALA A 224 3.66 -5.43 16.71
CA ALA A 224 3.86 -5.90 15.33
C ALA A 224 2.73 -6.83 14.87
N TYR A 225 2.30 -7.77 15.71
CA TYR A 225 1.18 -8.66 15.43
C TYR A 225 -0.13 -7.87 15.28
N GLU A 226 -0.42 -6.96 16.20
CA GLU A 226 -1.60 -6.09 16.17
C GLU A 226 -1.57 -5.14 14.96
N ALA A 227 -0.42 -4.59 14.59
CA ALA A 227 -0.26 -3.73 13.40
C ALA A 227 -0.51 -4.48 12.09
N ILE A 228 -0.17 -5.78 12.03
CA ILE A 228 -0.43 -6.60 10.85
C ILE A 228 -1.91 -7.00 10.78
N LYS A 229 -2.57 -7.23 11.93
CA LYS A 229 -3.94 -7.78 11.99
C LYS A 229 -5.04 -6.71 12.03
N ARG A 230 -4.79 -5.51 12.58
CA ARG A 230 -5.77 -4.42 12.71
C ARG A 230 -5.39 -3.23 11.83
N ASP A 231 -5.99 -3.17 10.65
CA ASP A 231 -5.68 -2.20 9.58
C ASP A 231 -5.84 -0.73 10.00
N GLU A 232 -6.67 -0.43 11.01
CA GLU A 232 -7.05 0.95 11.34
C GLU A 232 -6.27 1.57 12.52
N LYS A 233 -5.73 0.76 13.45
CA LYS A 233 -5.18 1.29 14.71
C LYS A 233 -3.74 1.83 14.58
N TYR A 234 -2.95 1.27 13.66
CA TYR A 234 -1.53 1.63 13.50
C TYR A 234 -1.08 1.68 12.03
N PRO A 235 -1.52 2.69 11.25
CA PRO A 235 -1.25 2.75 9.81
C PRO A 235 0.23 2.94 9.48
N LEU A 236 0.97 3.71 10.29
CA LEU A 236 2.39 4.00 10.06
C LEU A 236 3.26 2.75 10.24
N THR A 237 3.05 2.01 11.33
CA THR A 237 3.84 0.80 11.65
C THR A 237 3.55 -0.31 10.67
N ARG A 238 2.28 -0.47 10.25
CA ARG A 238 1.89 -1.39 9.17
C ARG A 238 2.55 -1.03 7.84
N GLY A 239 2.54 0.27 7.47
CA GLY A 239 3.19 0.77 6.27
C GLY A 239 4.70 0.47 6.24
N MET A 240 5.39 0.69 7.37
CA MET A 240 6.80 0.35 7.51
C MET A 240 7.03 -1.17 7.40
N ALA A 241 6.22 -1.99 8.09
CA ALA A 241 6.35 -3.45 8.03
C ALA A 241 6.17 -4.00 6.61
N ILE A 242 5.19 -3.48 5.86
CA ILE A 242 4.98 -3.84 4.45
C ILE A 242 6.17 -3.38 3.59
N ALA A 243 6.68 -2.16 3.82
CA ALA A 243 7.83 -1.65 3.09
C ALA A 243 9.09 -2.51 3.29
N PHE A 244 9.39 -2.88 4.54
CA PHE A 244 10.48 -3.81 4.86
C PHE A 244 10.24 -5.20 4.27
N ALA A 245 9.01 -5.72 4.36
CA ALA A 245 8.67 -7.03 3.80
C ALA A 245 8.72 -7.07 2.27
N ALA A 246 8.64 -5.93 1.58
CA ALA A 246 8.77 -5.83 0.13
C ALA A 246 10.24 -5.78 -0.34
N ILE A 247 11.23 -5.58 0.55
CA ILE A 247 12.65 -5.54 0.20
C ILE A 247 13.09 -6.90 -0.36
N GLY A 248 13.56 -6.91 -1.62
CA GLY A 248 13.94 -8.14 -2.32
C GLY A 248 12.75 -8.97 -2.82
N GLY A 249 11.54 -8.43 -2.68
CA GLY A 249 10.29 -8.99 -3.20
C GLY A 249 10.09 -8.74 -4.69
N THR A 250 8.91 -9.04 -5.19
CA THR A 250 8.55 -8.74 -6.59
C THR A 250 8.24 -7.25 -6.72
N SER A 251 8.76 -6.60 -7.75
CA SER A 251 8.58 -5.15 -7.95
C SER A 251 7.89 -4.86 -9.27
N PHE A 252 6.74 -4.21 -9.20
CA PHE A 252 6.01 -3.57 -10.28
C PHE A 252 6.10 -2.03 -10.19
N THR A 253 7.09 -1.50 -9.47
CA THR A 253 7.23 -0.06 -9.26
C THR A 253 7.26 0.70 -10.58
N ASN A 254 6.43 1.72 -10.75
CA ASN A 254 6.29 2.50 -12.00
C ASN A 254 5.96 1.65 -13.26
N ALA A 255 5.54 0.40 -13.11
CA ALA A 255 5.14 -0.42 -14.25
C ALA A 255 3.76 0.00 -14.76
N ASN A 256 3.54 -0.15 -16.07
CA ASN A 256 2.20 -0.03 -16.63
C ASN A 256 1.49 -1.38 -16.53
N LEU A 257 0.48 -1.48 -15.68
CA LEU A 257 -0.36 -2.67 -15.49
C LEU A 257 -1.79 -2.44 -15.99
N THR A 258 -1.97 -1.48 -16.91
CA THR A 258 -3.27 -1.19 -17.49
C THR A 258 -3.88 -2.46 -18.09
N ASP A 259 -5.10 -2.81 -17.70
CA ASP A 259 -5.80 -4.04 -18.15
C ASP A 259 -5.09 -5.37 -17.80
N ALA A 260 -4.08 -5.36 -16.91
CA ALA A 260 -3.45 -6.60 -16.44
C ALA A 260 -4.38 -7.42 -15.54
N ASP A 261 -4.15 -8.73 -15.45
CA ASP A 261 -5.03 -9.65 -14.73
C ASP A 261 -4.28 -10.43 -13.63
N PHE A 262 -4.60 -10.17 -12.36
CA PHE A 262 -4.06 -10.86 -11.19
C PHE A 262 -5.02 -11.88 -10.57
N THR A 263 -6.01 -12.36 -11.33
CA THR A 263 -7.01 -13.29 -10.80
C THR A 263 -6.36 -14.49 -10.11
N ASN A 264 -6.72 -14.80 -8.86
CA ASN A 264 -6.12 -15.88 -8.05
C ASN A 264 -4.60 -15.78 -7.81
N ALA A 265 -3.94 -14.67 -8.16
CA ALA A 265 -2.52 -14.49 -7.92
C ALA A 265 -2.21 -14.33 -6.42
N THR A 266 -1.00 -14.68 -6.00
CA THR A 266 -0.52 -14.43 -4.64
C THR A 266 0.46 -13.26 -4.62
N LEU A 267 0.13 -12.17 -3.93
CA LEU A 267 0.88 -10.91 -3.94
C LEU A 267 1.54 -10.57 -2.59
N LYS A 268 2.11 -11.56 -1.91
CA LYS A 268 2.87 -11.31 -0.68
C LYS A 268 4.11 -10.46 -1.01
N SER A 269 4.50 -9.50 -0.18
CA SER A 269 5.80 -8.82 -0.30
C SER A 269 6.06 -8.26 -1.71
N THR A 270 5.07 -7.56 -2.28
CA THR A 270 5.10 -7.07 -3.65
C THR A 270 4.94 -5.55 -3.68
N ASP A 271 5.75 -4.86 -4.48
CA ASP A 271 5.79 -3.40 -4.57
C ASP A 271 5.09 -2.91 -5.85
N PHE A 272 4.04 -2.11 -5.69
CA PHE A 272 3.23 -1.48 -6.73
C PHE A 272 3.33 0.06 -6.73
N ARG A 273 4.30 0.65 -6.03
CA ARG A 273 4.40 2.12 -5.94
C ARG A 273 4.55 2.75 -7.32
N GLY A 274 3.71 3.74 -7.61
CA GLY A 274 3.68 4.44 -8.89
C GLY A 274 3.27 3.58 -10.09
N ALA A 275 2.84 2.33 -9.88
CA ALA A 275 2.34 1.49 -10.95
C ALA A 275 0.99 2.03 -11.45
N ASP A 276 0.79 2.03 -12.77
CA ASP A 276 -0.51 2.32 -13.34
C ASP A 276 -1.37 1.07 -13.30
N ILE A 277 -2.35 1.03 -12.38
CA ILE A 277 -3.26 -0.09 -12.17
C ILE A 277 -4.65 0.13 -12.78
N THR A 278 -4.72 0.96 -13.82
CA THR A 278 -5.96 1.27 -14.52
C THR A 278 -6.57 -0.01 -15.11
N ARG A 279 -7.80 -0.33 -14.71
CA ARG A 279 -8.58 -1.51 -15.11
C ARG A 279 -7.89 -2.85 -14.82
N THR A 280 -6.89 -2.88 -13.95
CA THR A 280 -6.27 -4.13 -13.49
C THR A 280 -7.29 -4.99 -12.74
N CYS A 281 -7.39 -6.29 -13.08
CA CYS A 281 -8.26 -7.24 -12.40
C CYS A 281 -7.59 -7.80 -11.14
N TRP A 282 -8.30 -7.77 -10.01
CA TRP A 282 -7.81 -8.25 -8.70
C TRP A 282 -8.65 -9.40 -8.12
N LYS A 283 -9.53 -9.99 -8.93
CA LYS A 283 -10.51 -10.99 -8.48
C LYS A 283 -9.83 -12.14 -7.75
N ASP A 284 -10.28 -12.48 -6.55
CA ASP A 284 -9.75 -13.57 -5.74
C ASP A 284 -8.22 -13.53 -5.49
N THR A 285 -7.59 -12.36 -5.62
CA THR A 285 -6.16 -12.19 -5.34
C THR A 285 -5.86 -12.44 -3.86
N ILE A 286 -4.84 -13.24 -3.60
CA ILE A 286 -4.41 -13.67 -2.28
C ILE A 286 -3.34 -12.70 -1.75
N LYS A 287 -3.49 -12.25 -0.50
CA LYS A 287 -2.57 -11.30 0.18
C LYS A 287 -2.48 -9.91 -0.47
N LEU A 288 -3.56 -9.45 -1.10
CA LEU A 288 -3.65 -8.09 -1.67
C LEU A 288 -3.52 -7.00 -0.59
N ASP A 289 -3.84 -7.31 0.66
CA ASP A 289 -3.63 -6.43 1.83
C ASP A 289 -2.15 -6.24 2.17
N CYS A 290 -1.26 -7.14 1.75
CA CYS A 290 0.17 -7.14 2.09
C CYS A 290 1.05 -6.47 1.02
N ILE A 291 0.48 -5.76 0.06
CA ILE A 291 1.23 -5.08 -1.00
C ILE A 291 1.68 -3.68 -0.56
N LEU A 292 2.84 -3.25 -1.07
CA LEU A 292 3.29 -1.88 -0.91
C LEU A 292 2.74 -1.04 -2.07
N THR A 293 1.86 -0.07 -1.76
CA THR A 293 1.26 0.82 -2.75
C THR A 293 1.13 2.23 -2.18
N TRP A 294 1.23 3.25 -3.03
CA TRP A 294 0.98 4.65 -2.69
C TRP A 294 -0.05 5.22 -3.66
N GLU A 295 -0.94 6.09 -3.17
CA GLU A 295 -1.84 6.89 -4.02
C GLU A 295 -2.74 6.10 -5.00
N THR A 296 -3.18 4.89 -4.63
CA THR A 296 -4.16 4.10 -5.42
C THR A 296 -5.38 3.68 -4.60
N TYR A 297 -6.45 3.22 -5.27
CA TYR A 297 -7.64 2.66 -4.59
C TYR A 297 -7.31 1.48 -3.67
N LEU A 298 -6.23 0.74 -3.94
CA LEU A 298 -5.82 -0.41 -3.12
C LEU A 298 -5.34 -0.01 -1.73
N LYS A 299 -5.10 1.28 -1.44
CA LYS A 299 -4.85 1.76 -0.08
C LYS A 299 -6.07 1.57 0.82
N ASN A 300 -7.29 1.68 0.27
CA ASN A 300 -8.53 1.55 1.02
C ASN A 300 -8.95 0.07 1.14
N SER A 301 -9.14 -0.40 2.37
CA SER A 301 -9.52 -1.79 2.67
C SER A 301 -10.87 -2.20 2.06
N LYS A 302 -11.86 -1.31 2.09
CA LYS A 302 -13.18 -1.54 1.47
C LYS A 302 -13.06 -1.69 -0.04
N LEU A 303 -12.21 -0.90 -0.68
CA LEU A 303 -11.98 -0.98 -2.12
C LEU A 303 -11.19 -2.24 -2.50
N ARG A 304 -10.21 -2.65 -1.69
CA ARG A 304 -9.52 -3.95 -1.89
C ARG A 304 -10.51 -5.11 -1.86
N GLU A 305 -11.43 -5.11 -0.89
CA GLU A 305 -12.44 -6.17 -0.80
C GLU A 305 -13.42 -6.13 -1.98
N LEU A 306 -13.83 -4.93 -2.40
CA LEU A 306 -14.69 -4.75 -3.55
C LEU A 306 -14.05 -5.31 -4.84
N VAL A 307 -12.82 -4.94 -5.17
CA VAL A 307 -12.16 -5.41 -6.42
C VAL A 307 -11.82 -6.90 -6.38
N ARG A 308 -11.68 -7.48 -5.18
CA ARG A 308 -11.39 -8.91 -5.01
C ARG A 308 -12.64 -9.77 -5.15
N THR A 309 -13.77 -9.33 -4.60
CA THR A 309 -15.01 -10.13 -4.51
C THR A 309 -16.08 -9.74 -5.53
N GLY A 310 -16.01 -8.52 -6.06
CA GLY A 310 -17.10 -7.90 -6.81
C GLY A 310 -18.34 -7.58 -5.97
N GLN A 311 -18.30 -7.68 -4.64
CA GLN A 311 -19.46 -7.47 -3.77
C GLN A 311 -19.49 -6.04 -3.22
N GLY A 312 -20.21 -5.15 -3.90
CA GLY A 312 -20.43 -3.76 -3.50
C GLY A 312 -21.88 -3.41 -3.14
N LYS A 313 -22.77 -4.40 -3.04
CA LYS A 313 -24.18 -4.20 -2.70
C LYS A 313 -24.35 -3.35 -1.43
N ASN A 314 -25.21 -2.34 -1.50
CA ASN A 314 -25.50 -1.39 -0.41
C ASN A 314 -24.28 -0.60 0.12
N GLN A 315 -23.13 -0.62 -0.55
CA GLN A 315 -21.95 0.11 -0.10
C GLN A 315 -22.00 1.59 -0.49
N ASN A 316 -21.32 2.43 0.29
CA ASN A 316 -21.25 3.87 0.05
C ASN A 316 -19.82 4.27 -0.35
N PHE A 317 -19.70 4.83 -1.56
CA PHE A 317 -18.48 5.33 -2.16
C PHE A 317 -18.59 6.81 -2.57
N ASN A 318 -19.50 7.56 -1.95
CA ASN A 318 -19.72 8.97 -2.25
C ASN A 318 -18.44 9.77 -2.13
N ARG A 319 -18.24 10.72 -3.06
CA ARG A 319 -17.07 11.62 -3.13
C ARG A 319 -15.72 10.90 -3.17
N SER A 320 -15.70 9.63 -3.56
CA SER A 320 -14.44 8.90 -3.70
C SER A 320 -13.68 9.36 -4.94
N ASN A 321 -12.51 9.96 -4.71
CA ASN A 321 -11.58 10.36 -5.78
C ASN A 321 -10.65 9.21 -6.21
N TYR A 322 -10.65 8.08 -5.49
CA TYR A 322 -9.73 6.97 -5.71
C TYR A 322 -10.25 5.95 -6.73
N LEU A 323 -11.52 6.02 -7.13
CA LEU A 323 -12.16 5.05 -8.02
C LEU A 323 -11.78 5.20 -9.51
N LYS A 324 -10.99 6.22 -9.87
CA LYS A 324 -10.53 6.42 -11.24
C LYS A 324 -9.79 5.17 -11.73
N GLY A 325 -10.20 4.64 -12.88
CA GLY A 325 -9.59 3.47 -13.48
C GLY A 325 -9.82 2.17 -12.70
N ILE A 326 -10.78 2.08 -11.79
CA ILE A 326 -11.05 0.81 -11.09
C ILE A 326 -11.61 -0.25 -12.04
N ASN A 327 -11.30 -1.53 -11.82
CA ASN A 327 -11.97 -2.64 -12.49
C ASN A 327 -13.04 -3.24 -11.57
N LEU A 328 -14.29 -3.15 -11.99
CA LEU A 328 -15.48 -3.67 -11.34
C LEU A 328 -16.35 -4.45 -12.34
N GLN A 329 -15.70 -5.07 -13.33
CA GLN A 329 -16.39 -5.92 -14.31
C GLN A 329 -17.18 -7.04 -13.61
N GLY A 330 -18.45 -7.17 -13.94
CA GLY A 330 -19.36 -8.16 -13.37
C GLY A 330 -19.66 -7.97 -11.87
N ALA A 331 -19.31 -6.82 -11.29
CA ALA A 331 -19.52 -6.57 -9.86
C ALA A 331 -21.01 -6.41 -9.53
N ASN A 332 -21.42 -6.91 -8.37
CA ASN A 332 -22.71 -6.62 -7.77
C ASN A 332 -22.63 -5.28 -7.02
N LEU A 333 -23.20 -4.24 -7.62
CA LEU A 333 -23.26 -2.88 -7.08
C LEU A 333 -24.73 -2.47 -6.81
N THR A 334 -25.63 -3.42 -6.61
CA THR A 334 -27.05 -3.13 -6.36
C THR A 334 -27.18 -2.20 -5.15
N ASN A 335 -27.97 -1.13 -5.27
CA ASN A 335 -28.16 -0.09 -4.24
C ASN A 335 -26.87 0.62 -3.76
N ALA A 336 -25.73 0.45 -4.45
CA ALA A 336 -24.51 1.14 -4.08
C ALA A 336 -24.64 2.66 -4.32
N SER A 337 -23.89 3.46 -3.59
CA SER A 337 -23.92 4.92 -3.69
C SER A 337 -22.58 5.45 -4.21
N PHE A 338 -22.61 6.17 -5.33
CA PHE A 338 -21.45 6.78 -5.99
C PHE A 338 -21.64 8.30 -6.18
N ILE A 339 -22.39 8.94 -5.29
CA ILE A 339 -22.72 10.36 -5.39
C ILE A 339 -21.43 11.19 -5.41
N GLU A 340 -21.24 12.00 -6.44
CA GLU A 340 -20.04 12.81 -6.69
C GLU A 340 -18.73 12.00 -6.73
N ALA A 341 -18.79 10.69 -6.96
CA ALA A 341 -17.60 9.84 -7.08
C ALA A 341 -16.95 9.95 -8.47
N ASN A 342 -15.63 9.76 -8.53
CA ASN A 342 -14.88 9.76 -9.77
C ASN A 342 -14.61 8.34 -10.28
N LEU A 343 -15.41 7.88 -11.24
CA LEU A 343 -15.29 6.58 -11.91
C LEU A 343 -14.69 6.71 -13.31
N ASN A 344 -14.04 7.82 -13.65
CA ASN A 344 -13.46 8.02 -14.97
C ASN A 344 -12.50 6.88 -15.33
N SER A 345 -12.54 6.41 -16.57
CA SER A 345 -11.72 5.31 -17.11
C SER A 345 -11.90 3.96 -16.41
N ALA A 346 -12.92 3.80 -15.56
CA ALA A 346 -13.23 2.53 -14.92
C ALA A 346 -13.76 1.49 -15.91
N ASN A 347 -13.66 0.22 -15.52
CA ASN A 347 -14.33 -0.90 -16.19
C ASN A 347 -15.51 -1.34 -15.32
N LEU A 348 -16.74 -1.12 -15.81
CA LEU A 348 -18.00 -1.53 -15.19
C LEU A 348 -18.78 -2.47 -16.14
N GLN A 349 -18.08 -3.14 -17.07
CA GLN A 349 -18.72 -4.07 -17.99
C GLN A 349 -19.50 -5.13 -17.21
N ASP A 350 -20.72 -5.43 -17.64
CA ASP A 350 -21.61 -6.42 -17.02
C ASP A 350 -21.89 -6.21 -15.51
N ALA A 351 -21.56 -5.05 -14.93
CA ALA A 351 -21.82 -4.77 -13.53
C ALA A 351 -23.33 -4.57 -13.27
N ASP A 352 -23.81 -5.04 -12.13
CA ASP A 352 -25.18 -4.79 -11.69
C ASP A 352 -25.23 -3.50 -10.85
N LEU A 353 -25.62 -2.40 -11.48
CA LEU A 353 -25.83 -1.08 -10.86
C LEU A 353 -27.32 -0.82 -10.56
N SER A 354 -28.15 -1.87 -10.46
CA SER A 354 -29.57 -1.71 -10.19
C SER A 354 -29.80 -0.91 -8.91
N ARG A 355 -30.64 0.13 -9.00
CA ARG A 355 -30.95 1.06 -7.90
C ARG A 355 -29.73 1.79 -7.32
N ALA A 356 -28.59 1.82 -8.01
CA ALA A 356 -27.43 2.57 -7.58
C ALA A 356 -27.69 4.10 -7.63
N LYS A 357 -27.02 4.86 -6.76
CA LYS A 357 -27.05 6.32 -6.76
C LYS A 357 -25.86 6.86 -7.54
N LEU A 358 -26.07 7.24 -8.81
CA LEU A 358 -25.05 7.77 -9.73
C LEU A 358 -25.17 9.30 -9.89
N VAL A 359 -25.45 9.99 -8.78
CA VAL A 359 -25.73 11.43 -8.78
C VAL A 359 -24.44 12.23 -8.88
N GLY A 360 -24.29 13.07 -9.91
CA GLY A 360 -23.07 13.86 -10.10
C GLY A 360 -21.81 13.02 -10.33
N THR A 361 -21.95 11.73 -10.65
CA THR A 361 -20.85 10.78 -10.82
C THR A 361 -20.11 11.02 -12.13
N PHE A 362 -18.78 11.02 -12.10
CA PHE A 362 -17.93 11.18 -13.28
C PHE A 362 -17.63 9.83 -13.94
N LEU A 363 -17.96 9.68 -15.22
CA LEU A 363 -17.84 8.42 -15.97
C LEU A 363 -17.19 8.62 -17.35
N ASP A 364 -16.34 9.64 -17.50
CA ASP A 364 -15.61 9.87 -18.73
C ASP A 364 -14.65 8.70 -19.03
N ARG A 365 -14.71 8.16 -20.25
CA ARG A 365 -13.96 6.96 -20.69
C ARG A 365 -14.30 5.68 -19.92
N THR A 366 -15.40 5.66 -19.16
CA THR A 366 -15.82 4.47 -18.44
C THR A 366 -16.51 3.49 -19.39
N ASP A 367 -16.24 2.21 -19.19
CA ASP A 367 -16.86 1.13 -19.94
C ASP A 367 -18.05 0.57 -19.15
N LEU A 368 -19.29 0.86 -19.58
CA LEU A 368 -20.52 0.33 -18.99
C LEU A 368 -21.15 -0.76 -19.87
N THR A 369 -20.41 -1.33 -20.82
CA THR A 369 -20.97 -2.31 -21.77
C THR A 369 -21.65 -3.46 -21.04
N GLY A 370 -22.90 -3.78 -21.34
CA GLY A 370 -23.63 -4.88 -20.70
C GLY A 370 -24.11 -4.63 -19.25
N ALA A 371 -23.80 -3.46 -18.68
CA ALA A 371 -24.17 -3.13 -17.30
C ALA A 371 -25.70 -3.01 -17.12
N THR A 372 -26.16 -3.31 -15.90
CA THR A 372 -27.58 -3.18 -15.54
C THR A 372 -27.82 -1.90 -14.75
N LEU A 373 -28.69 -1.01 -15.23
CA LEU A 373 -28.99 0.30 -14.64
C LEU A 373 -30.43 0.41 -14.12
N THR A 374 -31.21 -0.68 -14.12
CA THR A 374 -32.63 -0.65 -13.70
C THR A 374 -32.81 -0.01 -12.31
N GLY A 375 -33.62 1.04 -12.27
CA GLY A 375 -33.94 1.83 -11.08
C GLY A 375 -32.81 2.72 -10.56
N ALA A 376 -31.70 2.89 -11.29
CA ALA A 376 -30.61 3.77 -10.87
C ALA A 376 -31.03 5.25 -10.87
N PHE A 377 -30.39 6.05 -10.02
CA PHE A 377 -30.56 7.50 -9.97
C PHE A 377 -29.44 8.18 -10.75
N ILE A 378 -29.78 8.87 -11.84
CA ILE A 378 -28.83 9.49 -12.78
C ILE A 378 -28.93 11.03 -12.80
N GLU A 379 -29.25 11.62 -11.65
CA GLU A 379 -29.27 13.09 -11.49
C GLU A 379 -27.87 13.67 -11.73
N ASP A 380 -27.76 14.59 -12.69
CA ASP A 380 -26.48 15.22 -13.08
C ASP A 380 -25.38 14.21 -13.43
N TRP A 381 -25.76 13.10 -14.07
CA TRP A 381 -24.87 12.03 -14.50
C TRP A 381 -23.86 12.54 -15.54
N ARG A 382 -22.56 12.46 -15.23
CA ARG A 382 -21.49 13.09 -16.05
C ARG A 382 -20.84 12.07 -16.97
N ILE A 383 -21.46 11.87 -18.13
CA ILE A 383 -21.01 11.00 -19.21
C ILE A 383 -20.55 11.81 -20.42
N THR A 384 -19.69 11.22 -21.26
CA THR A 384 -19.19 11.84 -22.50
C THR A 384 -19.32 10.86 -23.66
N ARG A 385 -19.01 11.29 -24.90
CA ARG A 385 -18.96 10.38 -26.06
C ARG A 385 -17.91 9.27 -25.93
N ARG A 386 -17.01 9.36 -24.95
CA ARG A 386 -16.01 8.32 -24.64
C ARG A 386 -16.52 7.28 -23.64
N THR A 387 -17.64 7.53 -22.97
CA THR A 387 -18.31 6.55 -22.11
C THR A 387 -18.98 5.51 -23.01
N LYS A 388 -18.64 4.24 -22.83
CA LYS A 388 -19.24 3.16 -23.64
C LYS A 388 -20.52 2.68 -22.99
N LEU A 389 -21.60 2.67 -23.77
CA LEU A 389 -22.97 2.39 -23.31
C LEU A 389 -23.62 1.30 -24.17
N ASP A 390 -22.80 0.42 -24.74
CA ASP A 390 -23.27 -0.66 -25.60
C ASP A 390 -24.00 -1.73 -24.77
N ARG A 391 -25.15 -2.23 -25.26
CA ARG A 391 -25.91 -3.33 -24.65
C ARG A 391 -26.31 -3.08 -23.18
N ILE A 392 -26.65 -1.84 -22.82
CA ILE A 392 -27.14 -1.52 -21.48
C ILE A 392 -28.47 -2.22 -21.22
N LYS A 393 -28.59 -2.83 -20.04
CA LYS A 393 -29.83 -3.42 -19.54
C LYS A 393 -30.50 -2.43 -18.60
N CYS A 394 -31.66 -1.90 -18.97
CA CYS A 394 -32.32 -0.90 -18.16
C CYS A 394 -33.81 -0.89 -18.43
N ASP A 395 -34.62 -1.27 -17.44
CA ASP A 395 -36.08 -1.18 -17.58
C ASP A 395 -36.59 0.24 -17.30
N TYR A 396 -35.97 0.93 -16.35
CA TYR A 396 -36.31 2.31 -16.01
C TYR A 396 -35.18 2.97 -15.21
N VAL A 397 -35.16 4.30 -15.15
CA VAL A 397 -34.24 5.10 -14.31
C VAL A 397 -34.98 6.22 -13.60
N TYR A 398 -34.34 6.84 -12.61
CA TYR A 398 -34.83 8.05 -11.96
C TYR A 398 -33.91 9.23 -12.28
N MET A 399 -34.49 10.31 -12.81
CA MET A 399 -33.75 11.52 -13.17
C MET A 399 -33.45 12.42 -11.95
N ARG A 400 -34.02 12.10 -10.78
CA ARG A 400 -33.83 12.87 -9.54
C ARG A 400 -33.77 11.95 -8.32
N LEU A 401 -32.84 12.22 -7.42
CA LEU A 401 -32.74 11.58 -6.12
C LEU A 401 -33.74 12.22 -5.12
N PRO A 402 -34.65 11.44 -4.51
CA PRO A 402 -35.60 11.93 -3.50
C PRO A 402 -34.90 12.57 -2.29
N PRO A 403 -35.51 13.59 -1.64
CA PRO A 403 -34.94 14.25 -0.48
C PRO A 403 -34.58 13.29 0.67
N GLU A 404 -35.37 12.25 0.95
CA GLU A 404 -35.07 11.34 2.07
C GLU A 404 -33.85 10.44 1.80
N LYS A 405 -33.53 10.23 0.51
CA LYS A 405 -32.37 9.43 0.10
C LYS A 405 -31.10 10.25 -0.06
N ARG A 406 -31.17 11.59 0.11
CA ARG A 406 -30.03 12.50 -0.02
C ARG A 406 -29.17 12.50 1.24
N PRO A 407 -27.84 12.35 1.11
CA PRO A 407 -26.93 12.55 2.24
C PRO A 407 -26.91 14.02 2.67
N GLU A 408 -26.41 14.27 3.88
CA GLU A 408 -26.40 15.62 4.47
C GLU A 408 -25.79 16.69 3.57
N PHE A 409 -24.67 16.37 2.92
CA PHE A 409 -23.97 17.29 2.03
C PHE A 409 -24.70 17.62 0.72
N LEU A 410 -25.81 16.93 0.43
CA LEU A 410 -26.67 17.16 -0.75
C LEU A 410 -28.10 17.51 -0.33
N LYS A 411 -28.35 17.87 0.94
CA LYS A 411 -29.67 18.25 1.41
C LYS A 411 -30.20 19.44 0.60
N LEU A 412 -31.46 19.32 0.19
CA LEU A 412 -32.19 20.38 -0.49
C LEU A 412 -32.73 21.39 0.52
N THR A 413 -32.95 22.62 0.06
CA THR A 413 -33.70 23.60 0.85
C THR A 413 -35.15 23.13 1.04
N PRO A 414 -35.87 23.55 2.10
CA PRO A 414 -37.25 23.16 2.34
C PRO A 414 -38.18 23.39 1.13
N GLN A 415 -37.93 24.45 0.38
CA GLN A 415 -38.69 24.79 -0.82
C GLN A 415 -38.43 23.82 -1.98
N GLU A 416 -37.19 23.32 -2.12
CA GLU A 416 -36.80 22.35 -3.15
C GLU A 416 -37.19 20.91 -2.79
N SER A 417 -37.30 20.59 -1.49
CA SER A 417 -37.73 19.28 -1.00
C SER A 417 -39.23 19.02 -1.16
N LEU A 418 -40.04 20.08 -1.30
CA LEU A 418 -41.48 19.97 -1.58
C LEU A 418 -41.77 19.29 -2.94
N ASN A 419 -40.82 19.32 -3.87
CA ASN A 419 -40.92 18.63 -5.14
C ASN A 419 -40.21 17.27 -5.02
N ASP A 420 -40.91 16.25 -4.57
CA ASP A 420 -40.37 14.90 -4.34
C ASP A 420 -40.46 13.97 -5.58
N ASN A 421 -40.93 14.46 -6.73
CA ASN A 421 -41.05 13.59 -7.89
C ASN A 421 -39.65 13.10 -8.36
N PRO A 422 -39.36 11.78 -8.30
CA PRO A 422 -38.06 11.23 -8.72
C PRO A 422 -37.86 11.26 -10.24
N ARG A 423 -38.90 11.64 -10.99
CA ARG A 423 -38.93 11.74 -12.46
C ARG A 423 -38.45 10.44 -13.09
N ARG A 424 -39.22 9.37 -12.85
CA ARG A 424 -38.99 8.06 -13.48
C ARG A 424 -39.03 8.21 -15.01
N GLN A 425 -38.15 7.52 -15.70
CA GLN A 425 -38.19 7.34 -17.15
C GLN A 425 -38.14 5.83 -17.47
N PRO A 426 -39.03 5.31 -18.35
CA PRO A 426 -40.15 6.02 -18.98
C PRO A 426 -41.14 6.60 -17.94
N ALA A 427 -41.80 7.72 -18.29
CA ALA A 427 -42.70 8.41 -17.36
C ALA A 427 -43.96 7.60 -17.02
N ASP A 428 -44.39 6.75 -17.96
CA ASP A 428 -45.44 5.75 -17.74
C ASP A 428 -44.89 4.60 -16.89
N TRP A 429 -45.49 4.38 -15.73
CA TRP A 429 -45.05 3.38 -14.74
C TRP A 429 -45.35 1.95 -15.15
N GLU A 430 -46.25 1.74 -16.11
CA GLU A 430 -46.58 0.41 -16.65
C GLU A 430 -45.61 0.01 -17.78
N LYS A 431 -44.78 0.94 -18.25
CA LYS A 431 -43.81 0.72 -19.33
C LYS A 431 -42.37 0.66 -18.81
N ASN A 432 -41.60 -0.15 -19.51
CA ASN A 432 -40.15 -0.22 -19.39
C ASN A 432 -39.52 0.23 -20.71
N PHE A 433 -38.27 0.65 -20.66
CA PHE A 433 -37.50 0.85 -21.88
C PHE A 433 -37.37 -0.48 -22.64
N GLU A 434 -37.50 -0.42 -23.95
CA GLU A 434 -37.13 -1.50 -24.84
C GLU A 434 -35.60 -1.58 -25.02
N GLU A 435 -35.11 -2.64 -25.66
CA GLU A 435 -33.68 -2.82 -25.90
C GLU A 435 -33.12 -1.64 -26.71
N GLY A 436 -32.09 -0.96 -26.18
CA GLY A 436 -31.47 0.21 -26.81
C GLY A 436 -32.16 1.55 -26.52
N GLU A 437 -33.45 1.56 -26.15
CA GLU A 437 -34.24 2.80 -25.97
C GLU A 437 -33.66 3.70 -24.86
N PHE A 438 -33.13 3.11 -23.79
CA PHE A 438 -32.42 3.87 -22.75
C PHE A 438 -31.25 4.69 -23.31
N VAL A 439 -30.47 4.10 -24.23
CA VAL A 439 -29.30 4.76 -24.84
C VAL A 439 -29.75 5.90 -25.74
N ASP A 440 -30.81 5.71 -26.51
CA ASP A 440 -31.42 6.78 -27.32
C ASP A 440 -31.90 7.93 -26.43
N PHE A 441 -32.54 7.60 -25.30
CA PHE A 441 -33.00 8.59 -24.32
C PHE A 441 -31.86 9.45 -23.73
N ILE A 442 -30.71 8.85 -23.40
CA ILE A 442 -29.58 9.61 -22.81
C ILE A 442 -28.69 10.30 -23.86
N THR A 443 -28.78 9.91 -25.13
CA THR A 443 -27.90 10.42 -26.20
C THR A 443 -27.88 11.95 -26.28
N PRO A 444 -29.02 12.67 -26.26
CA PRO A 444 -29.02 14.13 -26.25
C PRO A 444 -28.24 14.74 -25.07
N MET A 445 -28.26 14.09 -23.90
CA MET A 445 -27.50 14.56 -22.73
C MET A 445 -25.99 14.41 -22.93
N VAL A 446 -25.56 13.30 -23.55
CA VAL A 446 -24.15 13.05 -23.88
C VAL A 446 -23.62 14.15 -24.80
N GLU A 447 -24.40 14.54 -25.81
CA GLU A 447 -23.97 15.55 -26.79
C GLU A 447 -23.83 16.93 -26.17
N ILE A 448 -24.80 17.33 -25.34
CA ILE A 448 -24.74 18.61 -24.61
C ILE A 448 -23.50 18.64 -23.72
N LEU A 449 -23.28 17.63 -22.88
CA LEU A 449 -22.12 17.58 -21.97
C LEU A 449 -20.78 17.58 -22.71
N ASN A 450 -20.71 16.97 -23.90
CA ASN A 450 -19.51 16.95 -24.72
C ASN A 450 -19.11 18.35 -25.24
N ILE A 451 -20.07 19.23 -25.53
CA ILE A 451 -19.79 20.63 -25.92
C ILE A 451 -19.06 21.36 -24.79
N TYR A 452 -19.51 21.21 -23.56
CA TYR A 452 -18.89 21.84 -22.39
C TYR A 452 -17.50 21.28 -22.08
N HIS A 453 -17.30 19.97 -22.26
CA HIS A 453 -16.01 19.34 -22.03
C HIS A 453 -14.92 19.83 -23.00
N ASN A 454 -15.28 20.08 -24.27
CA ASN A 454 -14.32 20.46 -25.31
C ASN A 454 -13.97 21.96 -25.33
N GLN A 455 -14.75 22.81 -24.65
CA GLN A 455 -14.52 24.27 -24.66
C GLN A 455 -13.50 24.79 -23.63
N ALA A 456 -12.73 23.92 -22.95
CA ALA A 456 -11.76 24.31 -21.92
C ALA A 456 -12.32 25.29 -20.87
N VAL A 457 -13.62 25.18 -20.58
CA VAL A 457 -14.27 25.99 -19.57
C VAL A 457 -13.99 25.35 -18.20
N ASP A 458 -13.39 26.15 -17.32
CA ASP A 458 -13.05 25.85 -15.93
C ASP A 458 -14.13 24.97 -15.22
N PRO A 459 -13.75 23.88 -14.52
CA PRO A 459 -14.67 23.09 -13.70
C PRO A 459 -15.54 23.91 -12.73
N GLN A 460 -15.15 25.13 -12.36
CA GLN A 460 -15.94 26.04 -11.53
C GLN A 460 -17.19 26.61 -12.25
N LEU A 461 -17.25 26.58 -13.58
CA LEU A 461 -18.43 27.02 -14.34
C LEU A 461 -19.59 26.01 -14.31
N HIS A 462 -19.40 24.81 -13.74
CA HIS A 462 -20.51 23.89 -13.42
C HIS A 462 -21.53 24.48 -12.44
N ILE A 463 -21.13 25.47 -11.63
CA ILE A 463 -22.06 26.25 -10.78
C ILE A 463 -23.10 26.98 -11.66
N HIS A 464 -22.75 27.32 -12.91
CA HIS A 464 -23.64 27.98 -13.86
C HIS A 464 -24.72 27.04 -14.42
N PHE A 465 -24.46 25.72 -14.54
CA PHE A 465 -25.47 24.72 -14.91
C PHE A 465 -26.57 24.57 -13.85
N ARG A 466 -26.21 24.70 -12.57
CA ARG A 466 -27.18 24.78 -11.46
C ARG A 466 -28.12 25.99 -11.62
N ASN A 467 -27.68 27.05 -12.31
CA ASN A 467 -28.47 28.26 -12.55
C ASN A 467 -29.21 28.23 -13.91
N TYR A 468 -28.68 27.58 -14.95
CA TYR A 468 -29.38 27.45 -16.24
C TYR A 468 -30.63 26.57 -16.15
N ARG A 469 -30.60 25.49 -15.33
CA ARG A 469 -31.83 24.72 -15.00
C ARG A 469 -32.87 25.51 -14.22
N LYS A 470 -32.46 26.53 -13.44
CA LYS A 470 -33.39 27.41 -12.70
C LYS A 470 -34.14 28.39 -13.62
N THR A 471 -33.55 28.77 -14.76
CA THR A 471 -34.19 29.67 -15.73
C THR A 471 -35.13 28.94 -16.69
N THR A 472 -34.81 27.71 -17.12
CA THR A 472 -35.71 26.94 -18.00
C THR A 472 -36.93 26.37 -17.27
N GLN A 473 -36.87 26.15 -15.94
CA GLN A 473 -38.02 25.75 -15.11
C GLN A 473 -38.95 26.90 -14.68
N ARG A 474 -38.65 28.15 -15.06
CA ARG A 474 -39.55 29.31 -14.83
C ARG A 474 -40.40 29.65 -16.06
N GLN A 475 -40.24 28.94 -17.18
CA GLN A 475 -40.95 29.24 -18.44
C GLN A 475 -41.81 28.09 -18.99
N ASN A 476 -41.90 26.95 -18.29
CA ASN A 476 -42.89 25.88 -18.49
C ASN A 476 -43.42 25.48 -17.12
#